data_AF-A0A7Z2QNZ5-F1
#
_entry.id   AF-A0A7Z2QNZ5-F1
#
_cell.length_a   1.000
_cell.length_b   1.000
_cell.length_c   1.000
_cell.angle_alpha   90.00
_cell.angle_beta   90.00
_cell.angle_gamma   90.00
#
_symmetry.space_group_name_H-M   'P 1'
#
loop_
_entity.id
_entity.type
_entity.pdbx_description
1 polymer ?
#
loop_
_entity_poly.entity_id
_entity_poly.type
_entity_poly.pdbx_seq_one_letter_code
_entity_poly.pdbx_strand_id
1 'polypeptide(L)'
;MSANIPLATLPPTYRKALKTWRPVILYFANEHCPACEWAGPIFRQTAEPYRHRANIYMLNTSESPRHPLVTGTPTVLFYKNGRLVKKLKGIGTEETLARDFAEHIGKTKAPVAPRKQLHDLPWLRQTLRTLRTVARARLRKFLDR
;
A
#
# COMPACT_ATOMS: atom_id res chain seq x y z
N MET A 1 2.60 -11.34 21.26
CA MET A 1 1.89 -10.76 22.43
C MET A 1 1.22 -9.47 21.99
N SER A 2 -0.12 -9.45 21.92
CA SER A 2 -0.88 -8.25 21.59
C SER A 2 -0.80 -7.27 22.74
N ALA A 3 -0.17 -6.11 22.54
CA ALA A 3 -0.18 -5.04 23.53
C ALA A 3 -1.63 -4.57 23.72
N ASN A 4 -2.17 -4.76 24.91
CA ASN A 4 -3.54 -4.39 25.24
C ASN A 4 -3.58 -2.88 25.55
N ILE A 5 -3.47 -2.03 24.53
CA ILE A 5 -3.64 -0.58 24.69
C ILE A 5 -5.14 -0.27 24.73
N PRO A 6 -5.66 0.33 25.82
CA PRO A 6 -7.05 0.74 25.87
C PRO A 6 -7.34 1.76 24.78
N LEU A 7 -8.45 1.59 24.05
CA LEU A 7 -8.88 2.53 23.00
C LEU A 7 -8.92 3.98 23.51
N ALA A 8 -9.25 4.17 24.80
CA ALA A 8 -9.34 5.48 25.45
C ALA A 8 -8.03 6.28 25.43
N THR A 9 -6.86 5.63 25.39
CA THR A 9 -5.55 6.32 25.41
C THR A 9 -5.09 6.77 24.02
N LEU A 10 -5.82 6.39 22.96
CA LEU A 10 -5.48 6.82 21.60
C LEU A 10 -6.00 8.25 21.32
N PRO A 11 -5.31 9.01 20.45
CA PRO A 11 -5.81 10.27 19.91
C PRO A 11 -7.28 10.19 19.44
N PRO A 12 -8.08 11.28 19.57
CA PRO A 12 -9.50 11.29 19.19
C PRO A 12 -9.78 10.80 17.77
N THR A 13 -8.88 11.12 16.83
CA THR A 13 -8.96 10.70 15.42
C THR A 13 -8.99 9.18 15.28
N TYR A 14 -8.05 8.47 15.92
CA TYR A 14 -8.02 7.01 15.93
C TYR A 14 -9.19 6.41 16.69
N ARG A 15 -9.58 7.00 17.83
CA ARG A 15 -10.77 6.56 18.58
C ARG A 15 -12.02 6.58 17.71
N LYS A 16 -12.21 7.63 16.92
CA LYS A 16 -13.33 7.74 15.98
C LYS A 16 -13.23 6.70 14.87
N ALA A 17 -12.06 6.53 14.24
CA ALA A 17 -11.85 5.58 13.16
C ALA A 17 -12.05 4.11 13.58
N LEU A 18 -11.69 3.78 14.83
CA LEU A 18 -11.77 2.43 15.39
C LEU A 18 -13.15 2.07 15.98
N LYS A 19 -14.06 3.04 16.12
CA LYS A 19 -15.46 2.82 16.52
C LYS A 19 -16.29 2.33 15.32
N THR A 20 -16.05 1.09 14.92
CA THR A 20 -16.73 0.44 13.81
C THR A 20 -16.75 -1.07 14.03
N TRP A 21 -17.73 -1.75 13.43
CA TRP A 21 -17.79 -3.22 13.39
C TRP A 21 -16.84 -3.81 12.34
N ARG A 22 -16.46 -3.02 11.32
CA ARG A 22 -15.54 -3.47 10.27
C ARG A 22 -14.10 -3.51 10.81
N PRO A 23 -13.28 -4.50 10.41
CA PRO A 23 -11.85 -4.46 10.70
C PRO A 23 -11.22 -3.15 10.21
N VAL A 24 -10.26 -2.62 10.97
CA VAL A 24 -9.54 -1.40 10.62
C VAL A 24 -8.06 -1.71 10.46
N ILE A 25 -7.48 -1.30 9.34
CA ILE A 25 -6.07 -1.50 9.04
C ILE A 25 -5.44 -0.12 8.86
N LEU A 26 -4.41 0.16 9.64
CA LEU A 26 -3.65 1.41 9.59
C LEU A 26 -2.24 1.11 9.09
N TYR A 27 -1.88 1.65 7.93
CA TYR A 27 -0.52 1.64 7.39
C TYR A 27 0.11 3.00 7.66
N PHE A 28 1.16 3.02 8.47
CA PHE A 28 1.91 4.23 8.80
C PHE A 28 3.18 4.31 7.97
N ALA A 29 3.38 5.41 7.26
CA ALA A 29 4.56 5.73 6.47
C ALA A 29 5.04 7.17 6.70
N ASN A 30 6.14 7.53 6.05
CA ASN A 30 6.71 8.87 5.99
C ASN A 30 7.33 9.05 4.60
N GLU A 31 7.41 10.28 4.11
CA GLU A 31 8.12 10.65 2.89
C GLU A 31 9.63 10.36 2.98
N HIS A 32 10.21 10.51 4.17
CA HIS A 32 11.64 10.23 4.42
C HIS A 32 11.88 8.77 4.86
N CYS A 33 11.20 7.82 4.23
CA CYS A 33 11.30 6.39 4.55
C CYS A 33 11.60 5.57 3.28
N PRO A 34 12.87 5.23 3.01
CA PRO A 34 13.24 4.45 1.82
C PRO A 34 12.52 3.09 1.72
N ALA A 35 12.33 2.41 2.86
CA ALA A 35 11.61 1.15 2.90
C ALA A 35 10.11 1.30 2.54
N CYS A 36 9.54 2.49 2.74
CA CYS A 36 8.13 2.77 2.47
C CYS A 36 7.85 2.90 0.96
N GLU A 37 8.85 3.26 0.15
CA GLU A 37 8.72 3.38 -1.31
C GLU A 37 8.31 2.05 -1.96
N TRP A 38 8.95 0.95 -1.52
CA TRP A 38 8.63 -0.40 -1.99
C TRP A 38 7.43 -1.01 -1.28
N ALA A 39 7.28 -0.74 0.02
CA ALA A 39 6.22 -1.34 0.83
C ALA A 39 4.82 -0.79 0.53
N GLY A 40 4.70 0.50 0.22
CA GLY A 40 3.42 1.16 -0.04
C GLY A 40 2.65 0.54 -1.21
N PRO A 41 3.26 0.35 -2.40
CA PRO A 41 2.64 -0.31 -3.53
C PRO A 41 2.20 -1.75 -3.25
N ILE A 42 3.05 -2.54 -2.59
CA ILE A 42 2.73 -3.94 -2.21
C ILE A 42 1.54 -3.95 -1.26
N PHE A 43 1.57 -3.13 -0.21
CA PHE A 43 0.46 -3.02 0.74
C PHE A 43 -0.85 -2.65 0.04
N ARG A 44 -0.83 -1.66 -0.86
CA ARG A 44 -2.01 -1.23 -1.61
C ARG A 44 -2.57 -2.37 -2.48
N GLN A 45 -1.70 -3.08 -3.19
CA GLN A 45 -2.09 -4.20 -4.03
C GLN A 45 -2.71 -5.34 -3.20
N THR A 46 -2.13 -5.68 -2.05
CA THR A 46 -2.66 -6.70 -1.15
C THR A 46 -3.97 -6.26 -0.47
N ALA A 47 -4.11 -4.96 -0.18
CA ALA A 47 -5.27 -4.39 0.51
C ALA A 47 -6.49 -4.17 -0.40
N GLU A 48 -6.28 -3.91 -1.70
CA GLU A 48 -7.34 -3.56 -2.65
C GLU A 48 -8.54 -4.55 -2.62
N PRO A 49 -8.32 -5.88 -2.56
CA PRO A 49 -9.40 -6.84 -2.41
C PRO A 49 -10.31 -6.68 -1.20
N TYR A 50 -9.81 -6.04 -0.16
CA TYR A 50 -10.46 -5.94 1.14
C TYR A 50 -11.13 -4.58 1.37
N ARG A 51 -11.06 -3.64 0.41
CA ARG A 51 -11.59 -2.27 0.53
C ARG A 51 -13.07 -2.20 0.95
N HIS A 52 -13.86 -3.21 0.56
CA HIS A 52 -15.29 -3.31 0.88
C HIS A 52 -15.59 -4.08 2.17
N ARG A 53 -14.58 -4.73 2.76
CA ARG A 53 -14.72 -5.55 3.97
C ARG A 53 -14.01 -4.97 5.19
N ALA A 54 -13.03 -4.10 4.99
CA ALA A 54 -12.32 -3.41 6.05
C ALA A 54 -12.19 -1.91 5.76
N ASN A 55 -11.97 -1.11 6.80
CA ASN A 55 -11.57 0.29 6.64
C ASN A 55 -10.04 0.33 6.62
N ILE A 56 -9.46 0.77 5.53
CA ILE A 56 -8.01 0.72 5.30
C ILE A 56 -7.50 2.14 5.13
N TYR A 57 -6.57 2.55 5.98
CA TYR A 57 -6.02 3.89 5.99
C TYR A 57 -4.52 3.85 5.76
N MET A 58 -4.04 4.65 4.81
CA MET A 58 -2.62 4.97 4.65
C MET A 58 -2.39 6.33 5.30
N LEU A 59 -1.48 6.40 6.26
CA LEU A 59 -1.27 7.54 7.14
C LEU A 59 0.18 8.01 7.05
N ASN A 60 0.37 9.30 6.80
CA ASN A 60 1.67 9.95 6.95
C ASN A 60 1.90 10.29 8.43
N THR A 61 3.02 9.84 8.99
CA THR A 61 3.37 10.06 10.41
C THR A 61 3.72 11.52 10.74
N SER A 62 4.06 12.35 9.75
CA SER A 62 4.23 13.80 9.95
C SER A 62 2.89 14.56 10.05
N GLU A 63 1.84 14.05 9.40
CA GLU A 63 0.53 14.70 9.31
C GLU A 63 -0.51 14.10 10.27
N SER A 64 -0.24 12.90 10.80
CA SER A 64 -1.15 12.17 11.68
C SER A 64 -0.70 12.25 13.14
N PRO A 65 -1.63 12.30 14.12
CA PRO A 65 -1.27 12.26 15.53
C PRO A 65 -0.41 11.04 15.87
N ARG A 66 0.58 11.19 16.76
CA ARG A 66 1.46 10.07 17.13
C ARG A 66 0.65 8.89 17.69
N HIS A 67 0.82 7.72 17.08
CA HIS A 67 0.24 6.49 17.59
C HIS A 67 1.27 5.79 18.51
N PRO A 68 0.93 5.42 19.77
CA PRO A 68 1.91 4.93 20.76
C PRO A 68 2.63 3.65 20.34
N LEU A 69 1.97 2.81 19.53
CA LEU A 69 2.56 1.59 18.98
C LEU A 69 3.41 1.80 17.73
N VAL A 70 3.45 2.99 17.15
CA VAL A 70 4.21 3.26 15.93
C VAL A 70 5.53 3.90 16.33
N THR A 71 6.57 3.08 16.41
CA THR A 71 7.94 3.50 16.76
C THR A 71 8.80 3.76 15.52
N GLY A 72 8.33 3.38 14.34
CA GLY A 72 9.03 3.54 13.07
C GLY A 72 8.12 3.18 11.90
N THR A 73 8.57 3.49 10.69
CA THR A 73 7.84 3.27 9.44
C THR A 73 8.63 2.34 8.50
N PRO A 74 7.96 1.50 7.68
CA PRO A 74 6.51 1.30 7.66
C PRO A 74 6.04 0.47 8.87
N THR A 75 4.82 0.72 9.36
CA THR A 75 4.18 -0.13 10.39
C THR A 75 2.73 -0.36 10.01
N VAL A 76 2.26 -1.61 10.12
CA VAL A 76 0.85 -1.96 9.88
C VAL A 76 0.19 -2.41 11.17
N LEU A 77 -0.94 -1.80 11.51
CA LEU A 77 -1.76 -2.19 12.66
C LEU A 77 -3.11 -2.72 12.19
N PHE A 78 -3.49 -3.89 12.67
CA PHE A 78 -4.81 -4.48 12.45
C PHE A 78 -5.63 -4.38 13.72
N TYR A 79 -6.83 -3.84 13.59
CA TYR A 79 -7.81 -3.69 14.66
C TYR A 79 -9.11 -4.41 14.33
N LYS A 80 -9.71 -5.04 15.34
CA LYS A 80 -11.07 -5.58 15.32
C LYS A 80 -11.81 -5.12 16.55
N ASN A 81 -13.03 -4.60 16.39
CA ASN A 81 -13.85 -4.13 17.52
C ASN A 81 -13.07 -3.17 18.45
N GLY A 82 -12.31 -2.25 17.86
CA GLY A 82 -11.47 -1.29 18.59
C GLY A 82 -10.26 -1.88 19.32
N ARG A 83 -9.96 -3.18 19.18
CA ARG A 83 -8.82 -3.86 19.80
C ARG A 83 -7.74 -4.21 18.79
N LEU A 84 -6.48 -3.99 19.15
CA LEU A 84 -5.35 -4.37 18.32
C LEU A 84 -5.23 -5.90 18.28
N VAL A 85 -5.32 -6.48 17.10
CA VAL A 85 -5.18 -7.94 16.90
C VAL A 85 -3.82 -8.31 16.31
N LYS A 86 -3.20 -7.42 15.52
CA LYS A 86 -1.87 -7.64 14.94
C LYS A 86 -1.13 -6.34 14.74
N LYS A 87 0.19 -6.39 14.92
CA LYS A 87 1.13 -5.33 14.57
C LYS A 87 2.25 -5.93 13.74
N LEU A 88 2.52 -5.31 12.59
CA LEU A 88 3.66 -5.61 11.74
C LEU A 88 4.65 -4.45 11.83
N LYS A 89 5.91 -4.76 12.15
CA LYS A 89 7.03 -3.84 11.95
C LYS A 89 7.48 -4.04 10.50
N GLY A 90 7.18 -3.09 9.63
CA GLY A 90 7.24 -3.27 8.17
C GLY A 90 5.98 -3.94 7.61
N ILE A 91 6.11 -4.51 6.41
CA ILE A 91 5.04 -5.27 5.74
C ILE A 91 5.36 -6.77 5.58
N GLY A 92 6.58 -7.21 5.88
CA GLY A 92 7.01 -8.58 5.60
C GLY A 92 7.15 -8.85 4.09
N THR A 93 6.90 -10.09 3.69
CA THR A 93 6.77 -10.49 2.28
C THR A 93 5.34 -10.33 1.78
N GLU A 94 5.12 -10.30 0.47
CA GLU A 94 3.77 -10.23 -0.11
C GLU A 94 2.87 -11.38 0.36
N GLU A 95 3.41 -12.59 0.49
CA GLU A 95 2.68 -13.78 0.93
C GLU A 95 2.29 -13.70 2.40
N THR A 96 3.22 -13.24 3.26
CA THR A 96 2.94 -13.10 4.70
C THR A 96 1.93 -11.99 4.97
N LEU A 97 2.02 -10.87 4.23
CA LEU A 97 1.03 -9.80 4.28
C LEU A 97 -0.34 -10.30 3.80
N ALA A 98 -0.40 -11.01 2.68
CA ALA A 98 -1.65 -11.57 2.16
C ALA A 98 -2.29 -12.54 3.15
N ARG A 99 -1.48 -13.35 3.83
CA ARG A 99 -1.94 -14.26 4.90
C ARG A 99 -2.52 -13.48 6.09
N ASP A 100 -1.84 -12.44 6.57
CA ASP A 100 -2.34 -11.62 7.69
C ASP A 100 -3.68 -10.94 7.33
N PHE A 101 -3.82 -10.45 6.09
CA PHE A 101 -5.10 -9.91 5.59
C PHE A 101 -6.20 -10.97 5.56
N ALA A 102 -5.91 -12.17 5.04
CA ALA A 102 -6.87 -13.26 4.98
C ALA A 102 -7.31 -13.76 6.38
N GLU A 103 -6.36 -13.86 7.31
CA GLU A 103 -6.61 -14.29 8.69
C GLU A 103 -7.44 -13.25 9.47
N HIS A 104 -7.13 -11.97 9.30
CA HIS A 104 -7.76 -10.92 10.09
C HIS A 104 -8.96 -10.24 9.42
N ILE A 105 -9.20 -10.38 8.12
CA ILE A 105 -10.39 -9.81 7.46
C ILE A 105 -11.33 -10.91 6.95
N GLY A 106 -10.82 -12.13 6.81
CA GLY A 106 -11.53 -13.27 6.25
C GLY A 106 -11.22 -13.47 4.76
N LYS A 107 -11.46 -14.69 4.25
CA LYS A 107 -11.22 -15.03 2.85
C LYS A 107 -12.10 -14.17 1.93
N THR A 108 -11.50 -13.50 0.96
CA THR A 108 -12.20 -12.71 -0.06
C THR A 108 -11.96 -13.34 -1.43
N LYS A 109 -12.97 -13.33 -2.31
CA LYS A 109 -12.68 -13.44 -3.74
C LYS A 109 -12.00 -12.12 -4.09
N ALA A 110 -10.70 -12.16 -4.30
CA ALA A 110 -10.01 -10.96 -4.71
C ALA A 110 -10.67 -10.42 -5.99
N PRO A 111 -11.00 -9.12 -6.09
CA PRO A 111 -11.08 -8.47 -7.38
C PRO A 111 -9.79 -8.86 -8.10
N VAL A 112 -9.92 -9.46 -9.29
CA VAL A 112 -8.78 -9.85 -10.11
C VAL A 112 -7.84 -8.66 -10.15
N ALA A 113 -6.66 -8.77 -9.54
CA ALA A 113 -5.68 -7.70 -9.58
C ALA A 113 -5.50 -7.35 -11.06
N PRO A 114 -5.53 -6.06 -11.45
CA PRO A 114 -5.30 -5.70 -12.83
C PRO A 114 -3.99 -6.34 -13.24
N ARG A 115 -4.08 -7.27 -14.19
CA ARG A 115 -2.94 -8.04 -14.69
C ARG A 115 -1.92 -6.98 -15.12
N LYS A 116 -0.77 -6.89 -14.44
CA LYS A 116 0.31 -5.97 -14.86
C LYS A 116 0.48 -6.24 -16.35
N GLN A 117 0.31 -5.20 -17.18
CA GLN A 117 0.50 -5.37 -18.61
C GLN A 117 1.96 -5.77 -18.78
N LEU A 118 2.19 -7.07 -18.96
CA LEU A 118 3.49 -7.59 -19.31
C LEU A 118 3.63 -7.27 -20.79
N HIS A 119 4.14 -6.07 -21.05
CA HIS A 119 4.57 -5.66 -22.37
C HIS A 119 5.61 -6.67 -22.84
N ASP A 120 5.20 -7.58 -23.71
CA ASP A 120 6.08 -8.58 -24.27
C ASP A 120 7.12 -7.93 -25.20
N LEU A 121 8.22 -8.63 -25.46
CA LEU A 121 9.27 -8.14 -26.36
C LEU A 121 8.72 -7.74 -27.74
N PRO A 122 7.76 -8.46 -28.34
CA PRO A 122 7.07 -8.03 -29.57
C PRO A 122 6.36 -6.67 -29.44
N TRP A 123 5.54 -6.46 -28.39
CA TRP A 123 4.87 -5.19 -28.14
C TRP A 123 5.88 -4.06 -27.92
N LEU A 124 6.93 -4.30 -27.12
CA LEU A 124 7.99 -3.31 -26.87
C LEU A 124 8.68 -2.91 -28.17
N ARG A 125 9.05 -3.88 -29.01
CA ARG A 125 9.65 -3.61 -30.33
C ARG A 125 8.73 -2.79 -31.23
N GLN A 126 7.43 -3.08 -31.24
CA GLN A 126 6.48 -2.35 -32.08
C GLN A 126 6.26 -0.93 -31.59
N THR A 127 6.10 -0.73 -30.29
CA THR A 127 5.94 0.59 -29.66
C THR A 127 7.19 1.45 -29.91
N LEU A 128 8.38 0.91 -29.65
CA LEU A 128 9.65 1.64 -29.85
C LEU A 128 9.91 2.00 -31.32
N ARG A 129 9.40 1.23 -32.30
CA ARG A 129 9.52 1.55 -33.73
C ARG A 129 8.81 2.84 -34.13
N THR A 130 7.74 3.21 -33.42
CA THR A 130 6.99 4.45 -33.68
C THR A 130 7.62 5.69 -33.04
N LEU A 131 8.53 5.51 -32.09
CA LEU A 131 9.26 6.61 -31.48
C LEU A 131 10.33 7.13 -32.44
N ARG A 132 10.30 8.44 -32.72
CA ARG A 132 11.38 9.09 -33.46
C ARG A 132 12.53 9.34 -32.50
N THR A 133 13.62 8.58 -32.66
CA THR A 133 14.86 8.87 -31.95
C THR A 133 15.46 10.19 -32.43
N VAL A 134 16.15 10.91 -31.55
CA VAL A 134 16.74 12.24 -31.82
C VAL A 134 17.65 12.23 -33.06
N ALA A 135 18.28 11.10 -33.37
CA ALA A 135 19.08 10.91 -34.59
C ALA A 135 18.27 11.06 -35.89
N ARG A 136 17.02 10.55 -35.93
CA ARG A 136 16.13 10.65 -37.12
C ARG A 136 15.59 12.06 -37.36
N ALA A 137 15.56 12.91 -36.34
CA ALA A 137 15.13 14.31 -36.47
C ALA A 137 16.17 15.19 -37.19
N ARG A 138 17.46 14.83 -37.13
CA ARG A 138 18.54 15.58 -37.82
C ARG A 138 18.64 15.30 -39.31
N LEU A 139 18.31 14.09 -39.76
CA LEU A 139 18.44 13.72 -41.19
C LEU A 139 17.46 14.47 -42.10
N ARG A 140 16.27 14.82 -41.60
CA ARG A 140 15.28 15.58 -42.38
C ARG A 140 15.65 17.04 -42.60
N LYS A 141 16.46 17.64 -41.72
CA LYS A 141 16.89 19.04 -41.88
C LYS A 141 18.03 19.21 -42.90
N PHE A 142 18.65 18.12 -43.35
CA PHE A 142 19.80 18.16 -44.26
C PHE A 142 19.44 17.92 -45.73
N LEU A 143 18.21 17.46 -46.02
CA LEU A 143 17.73 17.19 -47.39
C LEU A 143 16.82 18.30 -47.96
N ASP A 144 16.49 19.32 -47.16
CA ASP A 144 15.69 20.50 -47.55
C ASP A 144 16.56 21.79 -47.64
N ARG A 145 17.84 21.67 -48.05
CA ARG A 145 18.71 22.81 -48.38
C ARG A 145 19.43 22.59 -49.70
#